data_AF-A0A0F9BS91-F1
#
_entry.id   AF-A0A0F9BS91-F1
#
_cell.length_a   1.000
_cell.length_b   1.000
_cell.length_c   1.000
_cell.angle_alpha   90.00
_cell.angle_beta   90.00
_cell.angle_gamma   90.00
#
_symmetry.space_group_name_H-M   'P 1'
#
loop_
_entity.id
_entity.type
_entity.pdbx_description
1 polymer ?
#
loop_
_entity_poly.entity_id
_entity_poly.type
_entity_poly.pdbx_seq_one_letter_code
_entity_poly.pdbx_strand_id
1 'polypeptide(L)'
;MSSSKPVAPSRPFHSKECKNFRFIAFWSKKITNFVDHIEKTGTNARVTHHDLLVNFVNEEYLDGAGELDHEKRVKGSKHDDLSLPSKVIEFKFRSSALTSLPGVLRNAKDIFTRNNFLYFAYFRRRIKKDQTKIIKTRGCIYYLIIIIFPKEIEQLNLKALLKEIRKEEMEFTKEVAQKSGIDMDDEELYAVGNMIKEIKLERKLEEKDKIIEEKDKIIKRMKKQLNGK
;
A
#
# COMPACT_ATOMS: atom_id res chain seq x y z
N MET A 1 -8.46 25.31 25.92
CA MET A 1 -7.66 24.13 25.54
C MET A 1 -8.61 23.12 24.90
N SER A 2 -8.49 22.89 23.59
CA SER A 2 -9.36 21.97 22.86
C SER A 2 -8.85 20.55 23.04
N SER A 3 -9.53 19.75 23.85
CA SER A 3 -9.29 18.31 23.96
C SER A 3 -9.80 17.63 22.69
N SER A 4 -8.91 17.42 21.72
CA SER A 4 -9.14 16.49 20.62
C SER A 4 -9.40 15.09 21.21
N LYS A 5 -10.61 14.57 21.04
CA LYS A 5 -10.94 13.18 21.38
C LYS A 5 -9.92 12.25 20.69
N PRO A 6 -9.44 11.19 21.36
CA PRO A 6 -8.62 10.19 20.70
C PRO A 6 -9.47 9.60 19.57
N VAL A 7 -8.96 9.71 18.34
CA VAL A 7 -9.53 9.02 17.19
C VAL A 7 -9.41 7.54 17.51
N ALA A 8 -10.54 6.83 17.59
CA ALA A 8 -10.54 5.39 17.82
C ALA A 8 -9.62 4.74 16.76
N PRO A 9 -8.72 3.83 17.16
CA PRO A 9 -7.78 3.22 16.23
C PRO A 9 -8.55 2.54 15.10
N SER A 10 -8.17 2.82 13.85
CA SER A 10 -8.89 2.26 12.71
C SER A 10 -8.42 0.84 12.48
N ARG A 11 -9.23 -0.11 12.96
CA ARG A 11 -9.06 -1.55 12.73
C ARG A 11 -8.81 -1.83 11.25
N PRO A 12 -8.03 -2.88 10.92
CA PRO A 12 -7.83 -3.26 9.53
C PRO A 12 -9.19 -3.44 8.87
N PHE A 13 -9.31 -2.96 7.64
CA PHE A 13 -10.58 -2.98 6.93
C PHE A 13 -11.05 -4.41 6.68
N HIS A 14 -10.11 -5.28 6.31
CA HIS A 14 -10.37 -6.70 6.12
C HIS A 14 -9.17 -7.51 6.61
N SER A 15 -9.43 -8.67 7.19
CA SER A 15 -8.41 -9.62 7.61
C SER A 15 -8.84 -11.04 7.25
N LYS A 16 -7.84 -11.87 6.95
CA LYS A 16 -8.02 -13.30 6.69
C LYS A 16 -6.88 -14.06 7.36
N GLU A 17 -7.22 -14.86 8.35
CA GLU A 17 -6.29 -15.81 8.97
C GLU A 17 -6.14 -17.03 8.05
N CYS A 18 -4.90 -17.39 7.72
CA CYS A 18 -4.57 -18.62 7.00
C CYS A 18 -3.76 -19.53 7.93
N LYS A 19 -3.45 -20.75 7.48
CA LYS A 19 -2.80 -21.75 8.35
C LYS A 19 -1.45 -21.27 8.91
N ASN A 20 -0.65 -20.60 8.08
CA ASN A 20 0.75 -20.26 8.38
C ASN A 20 1.02 -18.75 8.35
N PHE A 21 0.05 -17.94 8.00
CA PHE A 21 0.20 -16.49 7.82
C PHE A 21 -1.17 -15.82 7.90
N ARG A 22 -1.16 -14.50 8.00
CA ARG A 22 -2.38 -13.69 7.95
C ARG A 22 -2.29 -12.63 6.89
N PHE A 23 -3.38 -12.40 6.17
CA PHE A 23 -3.57 -11.17 5.43
C PHE A 23 -4.32 -10.14 6.26
N ILE A 24 -3.86 -8.89 6.20
CA ILE A 24 -4.65 -7.72 6.57
C ILE A 24 -4.62 -6.71 5.43
N ALA A 25 -5.73 -6.01 5.24
CA ALA A 25 -5.85 -4.92 4.28
C ALA A 25 -6.34 -3.66 5.00
N PHE A 26 -5.71 -2.55 4.69
CA PHE A 26 -6.21 -1.23 5.03
C PHE A 26 -6.82 -0.62 3.78
N TRP A 27 -8.12 -0.33 3.88
CA TRP A 27 -8.85 0.47 2.91
C TRP A 27 -9.34 1.72 3.63
N SER A 28 -8.86 2.88 3.22
CA SER A 28 -9.51 4.13 3.59
C SER A 28 -8.96 5.30 2.78
N LYS A 29 -9.70 6.41 2.84
CA LYS A 29 -9.21 7.74 2.48
C LYS A 29 -7.86 8.05 3.15
N LYS A 30 -7.57 7.51 4.34
CA LYS A 30 -6.28 7.70 5.02
C LYS A 30 -5.12 7.08 4.24
N ILE A 31 -5.28 5.89 3.65
CA ILE A 31 -4.24 5.28 2.80
C ILE A 31 -3.98 6.15 1.57
N THR A 32 -5.05 6.71 0.97
CA THR A 32 -4.91 7.63 -0.15
C THR A 32 -4.15 8.90 0.27
N ASN A 33 -4.50 9.49 1.42
CA ASN A 33 -3.80 10.64 1.99
C ASN A 33 -2.33 10.34 2.36
N PHE A 34 -2.06 9.15 2.90
CA PHE A 34 -0.72 8.68 3.25
C PHE A 34 0.17 8.59 2.00
N VAL A 35 -0.38 8.01 0.94
CA VAL A 35 0.30 7.93 -0.37
C VAL A 35 0.56 9.33 -0.94
N ASP A 36 -0.40 10.25 -0.83
CA ASP A 36 -0.20 11.65 -1.21
C ASP A 36 0.87 12.35 -0.34
N HIS A 37 0.96 12.01 0.95
CA HIS A 37 1.96 12.57 1.87
C HIS A 37 3.38 12.09 1.51
N ILE A 38 3.57 10.78 1.28
CA ILE A 38 4.82 10.19 0.80
C ILE A 38 5.35 10.93 -0.44
N GLU A 39 4.46 11.28 -1.37
CA GLU A 39 4.84 11.97 -2.59
C GLU A 39 5.26 13.42 -2.33
N LYS A 40 4.54 14.13 -1.46
CA LYS A 40 4.83 15.53 -1.08
C LYS A 40 6.12 15.69 -0.28
N THR A 41 6.55 14.68 0.46
CA THR A 41 7.82 14.73 1.19
C THR A 41 9.03 14.91 0.27
N GLY A 42 8.91 14.67 -1.05
CA GLY A 42 9.93 15.02 -2.06
C GLY A 42 11.26 14.28 -1.94
N THR A 43 11.48 13.55 -0.85
CA THR A 43 12.68 12.78 -0.57
C THR A 43 12.64 11.45 -1.30
N ASN A 44 13.62 11.18 -2.16
CA ASN A 44 13.86 9.83 -2.70
C ASN A 44 14.40 8.84 -1.63
N ALA A 45 14.42 9.24 -0.36
CA ALA A 45 14.97 8.45 0.73
C ALA A 45 14.03 7.29 1.07
N ARG A 46 14.38 6.10 0.56
CA ARG A 46 13.72 4.81 0.84
C ARG A 46 13.51 4.55 2.35
N VAL A 47 14.39 5.10 3.19
CA VAL A 47 14.33 5.01 4.66
C VAL A 47 13.11 5.77 5.19
N THR A 48 12.90 7.01 4.75
CA THR A 48 11.77 7.85 5.16
C THR A 48 10.42 7.23 4.84
N HIS A 49 10.24 6.62 3.65
CA HIS A 49 8.98 5.97 3.29
C HIS A 49 8.71 4.69 4.08
N HIS A 50 9.77 3.97 4.46
CA HIS A 50 9.63 2.79 5.28
C HIS A 50 9.21 3.15 6.70
N ASP A 51 9.90 4.10 7.34
CA ASP A 51 9.58 4.51 8.71
C ASP A 51 8.16 5.11 8.80
N LEU A 52 7.74 5.89 7.79
CA LEU A 52 6.36 6.37 7.68
C LEU A 52 5.34 5.22 7.62
N LEU A 53 5.65 4.12 6.92
CA LEU A 53 4.77 2.96 6.85
C LEU A 53 4.72 2.20 8.17
N VAL A 54 5.87 2.02 8.82
CA VAL A 54 5.94 1.36 10.13
C VAL A 54 5.12 2.15 11.16
N ASN A 55 5.29 3.48 11.19
CA ASN A 55 4.49 4.38 12.03
C ASN A 55 3.00 4.23 11.75
N PHE A 56 2.59 4.25 10.47
CA PHE A 56 1.19 4.09 10.10
C PHE A 56 0.61 2.76 10.62
N VAL A 57 1.33 1.66 10.45
CA VAL A 57 0.86 0.35 10.92
C VAL A 57 0.87 0.27 12.44
N ASN A 58 1.86 0.87 13.10
CA ASN A 58 1.90 0.92 14.55
C ASN A 58 0.66 1.63 15.12
N GLU A 59 0.33 2.82 14.61
CA GLU A 59 -0.84 3.58 15.07
C GLU A 59 -2.17 2.90 14.72
N GLU A 60 -2.34 2.45 13.47
CA GLU A 60 -3.64 1.97 13.00
C GLU A 60 -3.91 0.50 13.33
N TYR A 61 -2.86 -0.31 13.52
CA TYR A 61 -3.01 -1.75 13.75
C TYR A 61 -2.63 -2.22 15.15
N LEU A 62 -1.65 -1.54 15.77
CA LEU A 62 -1.06 -1.94 17.04
C LEU A 62 -1.38 -0.95 18.15
N ASP A 63 -2.34 -0.03 17.91
CA ASP A 63 -2.78 0.99 18.86
C ASP A 63 -1.63 1.87 19.40
N GLY A 64 -0.59 2.06 18.58
CA GLY A 64 0.61 2.82 18.96
C GLY A 64 1.47 2.14 20.03
N ALA A 65 1.24 0.86 20.33
CA ALA A 65 1.93 0.15 21.41
C ALA A 65 3.37 -0.24 21.09
N GLY A 66 3.78 -0.17 19.82
CA GLY A 66 5.14 -0.48 19.39
C GLY A 66 6.08 0.72 19.53
N GLU A 67 7.30 0.47 19.97
CA GLU A 67 8.40 1.43 19.98
C GLU A 67 9.19 1.28 18.67
N LEU A 68 9.40 2.40 17.98
CA LEU A 68 10.24 2.43 16.79
C LEU A 68 11.70 2.63 17.19
N ASP A 69 12.59 1.80 16.65
CA ASP A 69 14.01 2.04 16.76
C ASP A 69 14.40 3.17 15.78
N HIS A 70 14.62 4.36 16.34
CA HIS A 70 15.03 5.55 15.59
C HIS A 70 16.54 5.64 15.37
N GLU A 71 17.34 4.64 15.77
CA GLU A 71 18.76 4.68 15.51
C GLU A 71 19.04 4.87 14.01
N LYS A 72 19.95 5.80 13.69
CA LYS A 72 20.38 6.05 12.32
C LYS A 72 20.82 4.69 11.76
N ARG A 73 20.18 4.24 10.68
CA ARG A 73 20.53 3.01 9.95
C ARG A 73 22.00 3.07 9.46
N VAL A 74 22.95 2.76 10.33
CA VAL A 74 24.37 2.65 9.99
C VAL A 74 24.52 1.40 9.13
N LYS A 75 25.26 1.49 8.04
CA LYS A 75 25.50 0.35 7.14
C LYS A 75 26.06 -0.83 7.93
N GLY A 76 25.28 -1.92 8.03
CA GLY A 76 25.66 -3.13 8.77
C GLY A 76 25.03 -3.27 10.16
N SER A 77 24.39 -2.23 10.69
CA SER A 77 23.56 -2.35 11.90
C SER A 77 22.30 -3.18 11.60
N LYS A 78 21.95 -4.08 12.53
CA LYS A 78 20.67 -4.80 12.56
C LYS A 78 19.87 -4.23 13.72
N HIS A 79 18.96 -3.31 13.41
CA HIS A 79 18.00 -2.72 14.32
C HIS A 79 16.61 -3.34 14.08
N ASP A 80 15.78 -3.31 15.10
CA ASP A 80 14.42 -3.84 15.04
C ASP A 80 13.49 -2.77 14.43
N ASP A 81 12.65 -3.11 13.45
CA ASP A 81 11.79 -2.09 12.84
C ASP A 81 10.68 -1.64 13.82
N LEU A 82 10.15 -2.54 14.65
CA LEU A 82 9.17 -2.22 15.68
C LEU A 82 9.21 -3.22 16.84
N SER A 83 9.28 -2.72 18.07
CA SER A 83 9.34 -3.53 19.29
C SER A 83 8.11 -3.33 20.16
N LEU A 84 7.42 -4.42 20.49
CA LEU A 84 6.33 -4.50 21.47
C LEU A 84 6.87 -5.14 22.76
N PRO A 85 6.20 -4.97 23.92
CA PRO A 85 6.69 -5.49 25.22
C PRO A 85 7.06 -6.98 25.27
N SER A 86 6.55 -7.80 24.35
CA SER A 86 6.83 -9.23 24.27
C SER A 86 7.23 -9.73 22.88
N LYS A 87 7.29 -8.84 21.87
CA LYS A 87 7.36 -9.23 20.46
C LYS A 87 8.15 -8.22 19.65
N VAL A 88 9.02 -8.71 18.78
CA VAL A 88 9.75 -7.89 17.81
C VAL A 88 9.22 -8.16 16.41
N ILE A 89 9.02 -7.10 15.63
CA ILE A 89 8.45 -7.15 14.29
C ILE A 89 9.45 -6.59 13.28
N GLU A 90 9.79 -7.42 12.29
CA GLU A 90 10.51 -7.00 11.09
C GLU A 90 9.51 -6.53 10.02
N PHE A 91 9.72 -5.35 9.45
CA PHE A 91 8.93 -4.86 8.33
C PHE A 91 9.68 -4.99 7.00
N LYS A 92 8.99 -5.51 5.98
CA LYS A 92 9.49 -5.56 4.59
C LYS A 92 8.46 -4.94 3.66
N PHE A 93 8.63 -3.66 3.40
CA PHE A 93 7.87 -2.96 2.38
C PHE A 93 8.45 -3.19 0.97
N ARG A 94 7.61 -3.61 0.03
CA ARG A 94 7.96 -3.85 -1.36
C ARG A 94 6.81 -3.41 -2.25
N SER A 95 7.09 -2.60 -3.27
CA SER A 95 6.07 -2.14 -4.21
C SER A 95 5.66 -3.23 -5.22
N SER A 96 6.53 -4.19 -5.54
CA SER A 96 6.27 -5.24 -6.55
C SER A 96 5.34 -6.39 -6.12
N ALA A 97 4.43 -6.14 -5.16
CA ALA A 97 3.56 -7.14 -4.55
C ALA A 97 4.32 -8.43 -4.18
N LEU A 98 3.80 -9.60 -4.55
CA LEU A 98 4.40 -10.89 -4.20
C LEU A 98 5.70 -11.23 -4.95
N THR A 99 6.12 -10.44 -5.95
CA THR A 99 7.29 -10.76 -6.79
C THR A 99 8.58 -10.86 -5.97
N SER A 100 8.71 -10.02 -4.95
CA SER A 100 9.90 -9.97 -4.09
C SER A 100 9.80 -10.84 -2.84
N LEU A 101 8.63 -11.41 -2.55
CA LEU A 101 8.38 -12.24 -1.38
C LEU A 101 9.31 -13.46 -1.29
N PRO A 102 9.60 -14.22 -2.38
CA PRO A 102 10.55 -15.34 -2.30
C PRO A 102 11.94 -14.91 -1.82
N GLY A 103 12.40 -13.73 -2.26
CA GLY A 103 13.68 -13.18 -1.83
C GLY A 103 13.71 -12.83 -0.34
N VAL A 104 12.59 -12.32 0.18
CA VAL A 104 12.44 -12.03 1.61
C VAL A 104 12.39 -13.31 2.44
N LEU A 105 11.55 -14.28 2.04
CA LEU A 105 11.35 -15.51 2.79
C LEU A 105 12.57 -16.44 2.78
N ARG A 106 13.46 -16.36 1.77
CA ARG A 106 14.76 -17.06 1.81
C ARG A 106 15.63 -16.64 3.00
N ASN A 107 15.45 -15.43 3.50
CA ASN A 107 16.17 -14.91 4.66
C ASN A 107 15.35 -15.02 5.96
N ALA A 108 14.24 -15.77 5.96
CA ALA A 108 13.36 -15.90 7.12
C ALA A 108 14.12 -16.40 8.36
N LYS A 109 15.01 -17.40 8.21
CA LYS A 109 15.87 -17.90 9.30
C LYS A 109 16.62 -16.77 9.99
N ASP A 110 17.34 -15.97 9.22
CA ASP A 110 18.12 -14.86 9.75
C ASP A 110 17.23 -13.78 10.40
N ILE A 111 16.08 -13.48 9.80
CA ILE A 111 15.11 -12.51 10.34
C ILE A 111 14.61 -12.99 11.70
N PHE A 112 14.19 -14.24 11.80
CA PHE A 112 13.59 -14.80 13.01
C PHE A 112 14.60 -15.15 14.12
N THR A 113 15.91 -14.94 13.91
CA THR A 113 16.90 -14.99 15.00
C THR A 113 16.60 -13.97 16.09
N ARG A 114 16.02 -12.82 15.73
CA ARG A 114 15.72 -11.70 16.64
C ARG A 114 14.24 -11.27 16.61
N ASN A 115 13.54 -11.60 15.53
CA ASN A 115 12.15 -11.20 15.35
C ASN A 115 11.18 -12.32 15.69
N ASN A 116 9.99 -11.96 16.17
CA ASN A 116 8.86 -12.87 16.35
C ASN A 116 7.96 -12.90 15.11
N PHE A 117 7.89 -11.78 14.40
CA PHE A 117 7.05 -11.63 13.20
C PHE A 117 7.80 -10.95 12.06
N LEU A 118 7.42 -11.32 10.85
CA LEU A 118 7.79 -10.66 9.61
C LEU A 118 6.52 -10.12 8.94
N TYR A 119 6.47 -8.81 8.75
CA TYR A 119 5.36 -8.11 8.09
C TYR A 119 5.80 -7.76 6.67
N PHE A 120 5.25 -8.44 5.67
CA PHE A 120 5.48 -8.15 4.26
C PHE A 120 4.36 -7.26 3.73
N ALA A 121 4.69 -6.00 3.41
CA ALA A 121 3.71 -4.99 3.01
C ALA A 121 3.88 -4.58 1.55
N TYR A 122 2.76 -4.39 0.85
CA TYR A 122 2.71 -3.88 -0.52
C TYR A 122 1.40 -3.17 -0.81
N PHE A 123 1.39 -2.33 -1.86
CA PHE A 123 0.20 -1.60 -2.27
C PHE A 123 -0.50 -2.27 -3.45
N ARG A 124 -1.83 -2.22 -3.42
CA ARG A 124 -2.71 -2.38 -4.57
C ARG A 124 -3.47 -1.09 -4.86
N ARG A 125 -3.99 -0.99 -6.06
CA ARG A 125 -4.67 0.19 -6.57
C ARG A 125 -5.95 -0.19 -7.33
N ARG A 126 -7.02 0.56 -7.06
CA ARG A 126 -8.27 0.50 -7.83
C ARG A 126 -8.05 1.16 -9.20
N ILE A 127 -8.32 0.41 -10.26
CA ILE A 127 -8.27 0.89 -11.65
C ILE A 127 -9.49 0.40 -12.43
N LYS A 128 -9.82 1.06 -13.54
CA LYS A 128 -10.73 0.51 -14.55
C LYS A 128 -10.01 -0.59 -15.30
N LYS A 129 -10.72 -1.67 -15.63
CA LYS A 129 -10.19 -2.74 -16.50
C LYS A 129 -9.90 -2.23 -17.91
N ASP A 130 -10.74 -1.31 -18.38
CA ASP A 130 -10.49 -0.53 -19.59
C ASP A 130 -9.40 0.51 -19.31
N GLN A 131 -8.17 0.19 -19.73
CA GLN A 131 -6.98 1.01 -19.51
C GLN A 131 -7.05 2.40 -20.18
N THR A 132 -8.01 2.62 -21.07
CA THR A 132 -8.22 3.95 -21.70
C THR A 132 -9.04 4.90 -20.81
N LYS A 133 -9.63 4.39 -19.71
CA LYS A 133 -10.49 5.15 -18.82
C LYS A 133 -9.82 5.40 -17.47
N ILE A 134 -9.85 6.66 -17.02
CA ILE A 134 -9.29 7.08 -15.73
C ILE A 134 -10.41 7.17 -14.68
N ILE A 135 -10.14 6.68 -13.47
CA ILE A 135 -11.02 6.91 -12.31
C ILE A 135 -10.84 8.36 -11.85
N LYS A 136 -11.77 9.24 -12.23
CA LYS A 136 -11.71 10.68 -11.92
C LYS A 136 -12.00 11.01 -10.44
N THR A 137 -12.57 10.08 -9.67
CA THR A 137 -12.98 10.31 -8.27
C THR A 137 -11.99 9.70 -7.27
N ARG A 138 -11.34 10.58 -6.48
CA ARG A 138 -10.27 10.26 -5.52
C ARG A 138 -10.73 9.65 -4.19
N GLY A 139 -11.94 9.09 -4.12
CA GLY A 139 -12.55 8.68 -2.84
C GLY A 139 -11.69 7.68 -2.07
N CYS A 140 -11.23 6.62 -2.75
CA CYS A 140 -10.32 5.59 -2.24
C CYS A 140 -9.63 4.87 -3.42
N ILE A 141 -8.38 5.24 -3.72
CA ILE A 141 -7.64 4.69 -4.87
C ILE A 141 -6.67 3.57 -4.46
N TYR A 142 -6.14 3.64 -3.24
CA TYR A 142 -5.05 2.76 -2.80
C TYR A 142 -5.44 1.87 -1.62
N TYR A 143 -4.85 0.69 -1.60
CA TYR A 143 -5.02 -0.35 -0.59
C TYR A 143 -3.64 -0.80 -0.14
N LEU A 144 -3.42 -0.79 1.18
CA LEU A 144 -2.22 -1.39 1.76
C LEU A 144 -2.57 -2.82 2.17
N ILE A 145 -1.87 -3.80 1.59
CA ILE A 145 -1.97 -5.20 1.99
C ILE A 145 -0.70 -5.57 2.76
N ILE A 146 -0.89 -6.25 3.89
CA ILE A 146 0.19 -6.78 4.71
C ILE A 146 -0.03 -8.27 4.91
N ILE A 147 1.02 -9.05 4.67
CA ILE A 147 1.10 -10.47 5.02
C ILE A 147 1.94 -10.59 6.27
N ILE A 148 1.35 -11.14 7.32
CA ILE A 148 1.99 -11.32 8.61
C ILE A 148 2.40 -12.77 8.73
N PHE A 149 3.71 -12.97 8.88
CA PHE A 149 4.32 -14.29 9.07
C PHE A 149 4.85 -14.42 10.50
N PRO A 150 4.39 -15.42 11.26
CA PRO A 150 4.96 -15.70 12.56
C PRO A 150 6.22 -16.58 12.41
N LYS A 151 7.08 -16.62 13.43
CA LYS A 151 8.39 -17.30 13.40
C LYS A 151 8.34 -18.76 12.97
N GLU A 152 7.24 -19.46 13.23
CA GLU A 152 7.03 -20.87 12.89
C GLU A 152 7.19 -21.15 11.39
N ILE A 153 7.01 -20.14 10.52
CA ILE A 153 7.18 -20.32 9.08
C ILE A 153 8.62 -20.62 8.65
N GLU A 154 9.61 -20.38 9.53
CA GLU A 154 11.02 -20.65 9.30
C GLU A 154 11.29 -22.11 8.88
N GLN A 155 10.49 -23.04 9.43
CA GLN A 155 10.67 -24.47 9.22
C GLN A 155 9.83 -25.02 8.05
N LEU A 156 9.09 -24.17 7.34
CA LEU A 156 8.19 -24.60 6.28
C LEU A 156 8.90 -24.71 4.92
N ASN A 157 8.37 -25.60 4.07
CA ASN A 157 8.80 -25.68 2.69
C ASN A 157 8.40 -24.40 1.93
N LEU A 158 9.40 -23.61 1.53
CA LEU A 158 9.19 -22.33 0.85
C LEU A 158 8.35 -22.44 -0.42
N LYS A 159 8.53 -23.50 -1.22
CA LYS A 159 7.79 -23.69 -2.48
C LYS A 159 6.31 -23.94 -2.20
N ALA A 160 6.00 -24.76 -1.19
CA ALA A 160 4.62 -25.03 -0.77
C ALA A 160 3.96 -23.78 -0.20
N LEU A 161 4.66 -23.06 0.69
CA LEU A 161 4.18 -21.82 1.30
C LEU A 161 3.87 -20.75 0.24
N LEU A 162 4.76 -20.53 -0.73
CA LEU A 162 4.53 -19.56 -1.82
C LEU A 162 3.33 -19.92 -2.69
N LYS A 163 3.08 -21.23 -2.91
CA LYS A 163 1.90 -21.68 -3.68
C LYS A 163 0.61 -21.39 -2.92
N GLU A 164 0.59 -21.65 -1.61
CA GLU A 164 -0.52 -21.34 -0.72
C GLU A 164 -0.80 -19.82 -0.71
N ILE A 165 0.22 -19.00 -0.46
CA ILE A 165 0.10 -17.54 -0.43
C ILE A 165 -0.50 -17.00 -1.72
N ARG A 166 -0.03 -17.45 -2.90
CA ARG A 166 -0.55 -16.97 -4.19
C ARG A 166 -2.02 -17.30 -4.39
N LYS A 167 -2.45 -18.49 -3.98
CA LYS A 167 -3.86 -18.89 -4.05
C LYS A 167 -4.71 -18.01 -3.13
N GLU A 168 -4.29 -17.90 -1.88
CA GLU A 168 -5.02 -17.12 -0.87
C GLU A 168 -5.03 -15.63 -1.20
N GLU A 169 -3.97 -15.09 -1.82
CA GLU A 169 -3.89 -13.68 -2.21
C GLU A 169 -4.93 -13.32 -3.29
N MET A 170 -5.15 -14.20 -4.26
CA MET A 170 -6.17 -13.98 -5.29
C MET A 170 -7.59 -13.94 -4.68
N GLU A 171 -7.89 -14.88 -3.78
CA GLU A 171 -9.17 -14.92 -3.08
C GLU A 171 -9.34 -13.69 -2.17
N PHE A 172 -8.32 -13.37 -1.38
CA PHE A 172 -8.30 -12.22 -0.49
C PHE A 172 -8.50 -10.91 -1.26
N THR A 173 -7.82 -10.71 -2.38
CA THR A 173 -7.97 -9.49 -3.20
C THR A 173 -9.38 -9.35 -3.77
N LYS A 174 -10.04 -10.45 -4.16
CA LYS A 174 -11.45 -10.43 -4.58
C LYS A 174 -12.38 -10.05 -3.42
N GLU A 175 -12.17 -10.64 -2.25
CA GLU A 175 -12.94 -10.31 -1.04
C GLU A 175 -12.78 -8.83 -0.66
N VAL A 176 -11.54 -8.30 -0.69
CA VAL A 176 -11.27 -6.88 -0.46
C VAL A 176 -12.02 -6.02 -1.48
N ALA A 177 -11.97 -6.37 -2.77
CA ALA A 177 -12.65 -5.59 -3.80
C ALA A 177 -14.17 -5.55 -3.58
N GLN A 178 -14.80 -6.69 -3.32
CA GLN A 178 -16.24 -6.79 -3.05
C GLN A 178 -16.64 -5.96 -1.83
N LYS A 179 -15.94 -6.12 -0.71
CA LYS A 179 -16.23 -5.37 0.51
C LYS A 179 -16.03 -3.87 0.34
N SER A 180 -15.17 -3.47 -0.59
CA SER A 180 -14.83 -2.07 -0.84
C SER A 180 -15.75 -1.39 -1.86
N GLY A 181 -16.81 -2.06 -2.32
CA GLY A 181 -17.73 -1.53 -3.33
C GLY A 181 -17.06 -1.26 -4.68
N ILE A 182 -16.06 -2.07 -5.03
CA ILE A 182 -15.49 -2.08 -6.38
C ILE A 182 -16.47 -2.80 -7.29
N ASP A 183 -16.82 -2.15 -8.40
CA ASP A 183 -17.59 -2.79 -9.47
C ASP A 183 -16.68 -3.82 -10.15
N MET A 184 -16.83 -5.08 -9.81
CA MET A 184 -15.96 -6.14 -10.31
C MET A 184 -16.14 -6.41 -11.80
N ASP A 185 -17.16 -5.87 -12.47
CA ASP A 185 -17.32 -6.00 -13.93
C ASP A 185 -16.43 -4.98 -14.64
N ASP A 186 -16.37 -3.76 -14.10
CA ASP A 186 -15.70 -2.61 -14.70
C ASP A 186 -14.31 -2.29 -14.13
N GLU A 187 -14.02 -2.73 -12.92
CA GLU A 187 -12.88 -2.30 -12.10
C GLU A 187 -12.17 -3.49 -11.44
N GLU A 188 -10.94 -3.25 -11.02
CA GLU A 188 -10.13 -4.24 -10.33
C GLU A 188 -9.08 -3.62 -9.39
N LEU A 189 -8.48 -4.47 -8.55
CA LEU A 189 -7.35 -4.13 -7.69
C LEU A 189 -6.04 -4.62 -8.31
N TYR A 190 -5.27 -3.70 -8.87
CA TYR A 190 -4.01 -3.97 -9.53
C TYR A 190 -2.80 -3.75 -8.60
N ALA A 191 -1.73 -4.53 -8.79
CA ALA A 191 -0.50 -4.41 -8.02
C ALA A 191 0.35 -3.22 -8.51
N VAL A 192 0.81 -2.35 -7.61
CA VAL A 192 1.51 -1.12 -8.01
C VAL A 192 3.02 -1.24 -7.83
N GLY A 193 3.73 -1.50 -8.94
CA GLY A 193 5.16 -1.75 -8.93
C GLY A 193 6.03 -0.57 -8.51
N ASN A 194 5.69 0.67 -8.89
CA ASN A 194 6.35 1.88 -8.39
C ASN A 194 5.31 2.98 -8.17
N MET A 195 4.80 3.02 -6.95
CA MET A 195 3.71 3.92 -6.54
C MET A 195 3.99 5.38 -6.87
N ILE A 196 5.20 5.86 -6.55
CA ILE A 196 5.58 7.26 -6.78
C ILE A 196 5.64 7.57 -8.27
N LYS A 197 6.19 6.65 -9.08
CA LYS A 197 6.27 6.84 -10.53
C LYS A 197 4.88 6.88 -11.17
N GLU A 198 3.98 5.99 -10.76
CA GLU A 198 2.62 5.95 -11.27
C GLU A 198 1.88 7.26 -10.95
N ILE A 199 1.85 7.70 -9.69
CA ILE A 199 1.21 8.97 -9.29
C ILE A 199 1.70 10.16 -10.10
N LYS A 200 3.02 10.27 -10.31
CA LYS A 200 3.61 11.36 -11.10
C LYS A 200 3.17 11.34 -12.57
N LEU A 201 2.97 10.16 -13.16
CA LEU A 201 2.49 10.04 -14.54
C LEU A 201 1.03 10.47 -14.66
N GLU A 202 0.21 10.19 -13.65
CA GLU A 202 -1.21 10.51 -13.69
C GLU A 202 -1.49 11.99 -13.57
N ARG A 203 -0.79 12.69 -12.68
CA ARG A 203 -0.93 14.16 -12.59
C ARG A 203 -0.54 14.84 -13.91
N LYS A 204 0.52 14.34 -14.57
CA LYS A 204 0.89 14.81 -15.91
C LYS A 204 -0.20 14.56 -16.95
N LEU A 205 -0.94 13.45 -16.83
CA LEU A 205 -2.09 13.17 -17.70
C LEU A 205 -3.27 14.10 -17.36
N GLU A 206 -3.63 14.27 -16.08
CA GLU A 206 -4.68 15.20 -15.65
C GLU A 206 -4.41 16.64 -16.11
N GLU A 207 -3.16 17.10 -16.03
CA GLU A 207 -2.73 18.42 -16.54
C GLU A 207 -2.92 18.53 -18.05
N LYS A 208 -2.53 17.50 -18.81
CA LYS A 208 -2.73 17.45 -20.27
C LYS A 208 -4.21 17.46 -20.64
N ASP A 209 -5.04 16.70 -19.94
CA ASP A 209 -6.49 16.64 -20.19
C ASP A 209 -7.14 18.01 -19.98
N LYS A 210 -6.77 18.74 -18.90
CA LYS A 210 -7.24 20.11 -18.67
C LYS A 210 -6.86 21.06 -19.81
N ILE A 211 -5.62 20.96 -20.30
CA ILE A 211 -5.16 21.77 -21.43
C ILE A 211 -5.95 21.45 -22.71
N ILE A 212 -6.26 20.17 -22.95
CA ILE A 212 -7.07 19.75 -24.10
C ILE A 212 -8.50 20.31 -23.98
N GLU A 213 -9.14 20.16 -22.83
CA GLU A 213 -10.50 20.69 -22.60
C GLU A 213 -10.57 22.22 -22.78
N GLU A 214 -9.54 22.95 -22.34
CA GLU A 214 -9.43 24.40 -22.57
C GLU A 214 -9.27 24.74 -24.06
N LYS A 215 -8.40 24.02 -24.77
CA LYS A 215 -8.21 24.19 -26.22
C LYS A 215 -9.49 23.89 -27.00
N ASP A 216 -10.23 22.85 -26.64
CA ASP A 216 -11.51 22.51 -27.27
C ASP A 216 -12.56 23.61 -27.06
N LYS A 217 -12.60 24.22 -25.87
CA LYS A 217 -13.46 25.39 -25.60
C LYS A 217 -13.10 26.58 -26.49
N ILE A 218 -11.80 26.84 -26.70
CA ILE A 218 -11.32 27.92 -27.59
C ILE A 218 -11.71 27.64 -29.04
N ILE A 219 -11.45 26.42 -29.53
CA ILE A 219 -11.81 26.00 -30.90
C ILE A 219 -13.32 26.16 -31.14
N LYS A 220 -14.15 25.75 -30.16
CA LYS A 220 -15.61 25.88 -30.26
C LYS A 220 -16.06 27.34 -30.32
N ARG A 221 -15.41 28.25 -29.58
CA ARG A 221 -15.66 29.70 -29.65
C ARG A 221 -15.26 30.28 -31.02
N MET A 222 -14.08 29.93 -31.52
CA MET A 222 -13.59 30.39 -32.83
C MET A 222 -14.50 29.91 -33.98
N LYS A 223 -14.91 28.63 -33.97
CA LYS A 223 -15.85 28.09 -34.98
C LYS A 223 -17.20 28.80 -34.98
N LYS A 224 -17.73 29.17 -33.80
CA LYS A 224 -18.97 29.97 -33.71
C LYS A 224 -18.81 31.37 -34.31
N GLN A 225 -17.66 32.01 -34.11
CA GLN A 225 -17.40 33.33 -34.68
C GLN A 225 -17.20 33.29 -36.21
N LEU A 226 -16.66 32.19 -36.74
CA LEU A 226 -16.50 31.98 -38.18
C LEU A 226 -17.82 31.65 -38.89
N ASN A 227 -18.68 30.83 -38.29
CA ASN A 227 -19.98 30.44 -38.88
C ASN A 227 -21.11 31.45 -38.62
N GLY A 228 -20.88 32.47 -37.80
CA GLY A 228 -21.81 33.58 -37.56
C GLY A 228 -21.56 34.82 -38.43
N LYS A 229 -20.62 34.72 -39.38
CA LYS A 229 -20.44 35.63 -40.52
C LYS A 229 -20.98 34.96 -41.77
#